data_AF-A0A0G4KHD6-F1
#
_entry.id   AF-A0A0G4KHD6-F1
#
_cell.length_a   1.000
_cell.length_b   1.000
_cell.length_c   1.000
_cell.angle_alpha   90.00
_cell.angle_beta   90.00
_cell.angle_gamma   90.00
#
_symmetry.space_group_name_H-M   'P 1'
#
loop_
_entity.id
_entity.type
_entity.pdbx_description
1 polymer ?
#
loop_
_entity_poly.entity_id
_entity_poly.type
_entity_poly.pdbx_seq_one_letter_code
_entity_poly.pdbx_strand_id
1 'polypeptide(L)'
;MAGSSVPTKEQILVPETLLKKRKSQEKARAERNAANDQKKTLEPEMLSDKRPLGKTCSSLETSLVQHGLTDQIHQLELAKARMSRTAAILAPALCSILRSVPTKEQILVPETLLKKRKSQEKARAERNAANDQKKTNNKEKREVIFKRAEKYVQEYREQEREKVRLARVARESDSAYVPAEANLIFLIRIKGINKIAPKPRKILQLLRLLQINNGVFIRVTKATTEMIKVIEPWVAYGYPNLKSIKELIYKRGYGKVNKQRIALTDNSIIEENLGKYGIICMEDLIHEIYTVGPNFKQAANFLWPFKLSNPTGGFRPRKFKHFIEGGDLGNREEKINALIRQMN
;
A
#
# COMPACT_ATOMS: atom_id res chain seq x y z
N MET A 1 1.54 -60.33 27.11
CA MET A 1 1.11 -60.38 25.70
C MET A 1 -0.25 -59.72 25.60
N ALA A 2 -0.32 -58.51 25.05
CA ALA A 2 -1.57 -57.83 24.73
C ALA A 2 -1.48 -57.42 23.26
N GLY A 3 -2.23 -58.12 22.41
CA GLY A 3 -2.17 -57.97 20.96
C GLY A 3 -2.87 -56.69 20.49
N SER A 4 -2.16 -55.86 19.75
CA SER A 4 -2.73 -54.79 18.94
C SER A 4 -3.30 -55.39 17.66
N SER A 5 -4.62 -55.54 17.56
CA SER A 5 -5.29 -55.90 16.32
C SER A 5 -5.34 -54.68 15.40
N VAL A 6 -4.58 -54.74 14.30
CA VAL A 6 -4.70 -53.78 13.19
C VAL A 6 -6.01 -54.12 12.44
N PRO A 7 -6.90 -53.15 12.21
CA PRO A 7 -8.15 -53.41 11.49
C PRO A 7 -7.86 -53.77 10.02
N THR A 8 -8.45 -54.88 9.56
CA THR A 8 -8.36 -55.36 8.17
C THR A 8 -9.06 -54.41 7.21
N LYS A 9 -8.60 -54.39 5.93
CA LYS A 9 -9.03 -53.46 4.85
C LYS A 9 -10.55 -53.36 4.63
N GLU A 10 -11.34 -54.32 5.09
CA GLU A 10 -12.80 -54.33 4.96
C GLU A 10 -13.52 -53.44 5.99
N GLN A 11 -12.84 -53.03 7.07
CA GLN A 11 -13.41 -52.12 8.09
C GLN A 11 -13.34 -50.64 7.70
N ILE A 12 -12.77 -50.32 6.53
CA ILE A 12 -12.71 -48.97 5.95
C ILE A 12 -13.66 -48.89 4.74
N LEU A 13 -14.87 -49.46 4.86
CA LEU A 13 -15.89 -49.26 3.85
C LEU A 13 -16.60 -47.92 4.12
N VAL A 14 -16.18 -46.88 3.40
CA VAL A 14 -16.85 -45.57 3.45
C VAL A 14 -18.31 -45.78 3.03
N PRO A 15 -19.30 -45.49 3.89
CA PRO A 15 -20.70 -45.76 3.58
C PRO A 15 -21.11 -45.07 2.27
N GLU A 16 -21.85 -45.77 1.41
CA GLU A 16 -22.23 -45.29 0.06
C GLU A 16 -22.90 -43.91 0.08
N THR A 17 -23.54 -43.55 1.19
CA THR A 17 -24.14 -42.24 1.43
C THR A 17 -23.11 -41.11 1.43
N LEU A 18 -21.92 -41.33 2.00
CA LEU A 18 -20.82 -40.37 1.98
C LEU A 18 -20.17 -40.29 0.59
N LEU A 19 -20.14 -41.40 -0.15
CA LEU A 19 -19.65 -41.42 -1.53
C LEU A 19 -20.60 -40.66 -2.47
N LYS A 20 -21.92 -40.83 -2.31
CA LYS A 20 -22.94 -40.05 -3.02
C LYS A 20 -22.86 -38.55 -2.67
N LYS A 21 -22.64 -38.21 -1.40
CA LYS A 21 -22.45 -36.83 -0.95
C LYS A 21 -21.16 -36.19 -1.47
N ARG A 22 -20.07 -36.95 -1.57
CA ARG A 22 -18.82 -36.50 -2.22
C ARG A 22 -19.02 -36.27 -3.72
N LYS A 23 -19.66 -37.21 -4.43
CA LYS A 23 -19.97 -37.07 -5.86
C LYS A 23 -20.91 -35.88 -6.13
N SER A 24 -21.89 -35.62 -5.26
CA SER A 24 -22.76 -34.44 -5.40
C SER A 24 -22.01 -33.14 -5.13
N GLN A 25 -21.10 -33.12 -4.15
CA GLN A 25 -20.24 -31.96 -3.87
C GLN A 25 -19.23 -31.71 -4.98
N GLU A 26 -18.65 -32.75 -5.58
CA GLU A 26 -17.77 -32.65 -6.74
C GLU A 26 -18.51 -32.15 -7.97
N LYS A 27 -19.73 -32.66 -8.23
CA LYS A 27 -20.58 -32.16 -9.31
C LYS A 27 -20.93 -30.68 -9.12
N ALA A 28 -21.33 -30.27 -7.92
CA ALA A 28 -21.61 -28.86 -7.60
C ALA A 28 -20.36 -27.96 -7.70
N ARG A 29 -19.17 -28.50 -7.41
CA ARG A 29 -17.89 -27.78 -7.55
C ARG A 29 -17.48 -27.67 -9.02
N ALA A 30 -17.72 -28.71 -9.82
CA ALA A 30 -17.50 -28.70 -11.26
C ALA A 30 -18.46 -27.72 -11.97
N GLU A 31 -19.74 -27.67 -11.57
CA GLU A 31 -20.72 -26.71 -12.09
C GLU A 31 -20.35 -25.27 -11.71
N ARG A 32 -19.88 -25.02 -10.47
CA ARG A 32 -19.36 -23.70 -10.07
C ARG A 32 -18.10 -23.29 -10.84
N ASN A 33 -17.21 -24.23 -11.10
CA ASN A 33 -16.00 -23.95 -11.87
C ASN A 33 -16.34 -23.70 -13.34
N ALA A 34 -17.25 -24.49 -13.94
CA ALA A 34 -17.75 -24.24 -15.29
C ALA A 34 -18.48 -22.90 -15.41
N ALA A 35 -19.26 -22.50 -14.40
CA ALA A 35 -19.89 -21.18 -14.34
C ALA A 35 -18.86 -20.05 -14.18
N ASN A 36 -17.80 -20.25 -13.40
CA ASN A 36 -16.70 -19.29 -13.29
C ASN A 36 -15.86 -19.21 -14.57
N ASP A 37 -15.65 -20.33 -15.26
CA ASP A 37 -14.95 -20.36 -16.54
C ASP A 37 -15.79 -19.70 -17.62
N GLN A 38 -17.12 -19.93 -17.68
CA GLN A 38 -18.04 -19.15 -18.53
C GLN A 38 -18.01 -17.65 -18.19
N LYS A 39 -17.92 -17.29 -16.90
CA LYS A 39 -17.78 -15.90 -16.47
C LYS A 39 -16.42 -15.29 -16.85
N LYS A 40 -15.36 -16.11 -16.94
CA LYS A 40 -14.03 -15.74 -17.40
C LYS A 40 -13.93 -15.62 -18.92
N THR A 41 -14.75 -16.38 -19.66
CA THR A 41 -14.89 -16.28 -21.13
C THR A 41 -15.84 -15.14 -21.53
N LEU A 42 -16.75 -14.73 -20.64
CA LEU A 42 -17.63 -13.55 -20.79
C LEU A 42 -17.03 -12.25 -20.22
N GLU A 43 -15.88 -12.33 -19.55
CA GLU A 43 -15.07 -11.17 -19.15
C GLU A 43 -13.70 -11.19 -19.85
N PRO A 44 -13.68 -10.96 -21.16
CA PRO A 44 -12.74 -10.00 -21.68
C PRO A 44 -13.50 -8.97 -22.50
N GLU A 45 -13.78 -7.81 -21.89
CA GLU A 45 -13.78 -6.48 -22.50
C GLU A 45 -14.36 -5.43 -21.53
N MET A 46 -13.81 -5.32 -20.32
CA MET A 46 -14.13 -4.19 -19.41
C MET A 46 -12.91 -3.77 -18.59
N LEU A 47 -11.77 -3.50 -19.23
CA LEU A 47 -10.72 -2.72 -18.60
C LEU A 47 -9.89 -1.89 -19.59
N SER A 48 -10.50 -0.88 -20.18
CA SER A 48 -9.78 0.35 -20.52
C SER A 48 -10.73 1.54 -20.58
N ASP A 49 -11.21 1.98 -19.42
CA ASP A 49 -11.89 3.27 -19.29
C ASP A 49 -11.29 4.11 -18.16
N LYS A 50 -10.05 4.56 -18.42
CA LYS A 50 -9.63 5.89 -17.99
C LYS A 50 -9.34 6.69 -19.25
N ARG A 51 -10.28 7.57 -19.59
CA ARG A 51 -10.15 8.72 -20.51
C ARG A 51 -8.69 9.15 -20.71
N PRO A 52 -8.28 9.28 -21.98
CA PRO A 52 -7.73 10.54 -22.44
C PRO A 52 -8.54 11.04 -23.63
N LEU A 53 -8.88 12.33 -23.55
CA LEU A 53 -9.50 13.07 -24.64
C LEU A 53 -8.54 13.10 -25.84
N GLY A 54 -9.01 12.57 -26.97
CA GLY A 54 -8.66 13.08 -28.29
C GLY A 54 -8.05 12.08 -29.28
N LYS A 55 -8.76 11.94 -30.41
CA LYS A 55 -8.28 11.60 -31.77
C LYS A 55 -8.03 10.09 -31.98
N THR A 56 -8.49 9.40 -33.03
CA THR A 56 -8.87 9.71 -34.41
C THR A 56 -9.69 8.54 -35.02
N CYS A 57 -10.53 8.87 -36.02
CA CYS A 57 -10.89 8.05 -37.20
C CYS A 57 -11.61 6.69 -37.01
N SER A 58 -12.94 6.72 -37.07
CA SER A 58 -13.74 5.63 -37.63
C SER A 58 -14.06 5.96 -39.09
N SER A 59 -13.21 5.49 -39.99
CA SER A 59 -13.62 5.09 -41.33
C SER A 59 -14.44 3.80 -41.21
N LEU A 60 -15.47 3.67 -42.06
CA LEU A 60 -16.36 2.51 -42.22
C LEU A 60 -17.66 2.52 -41.40
N GLU A 61 -18.43 3.60 -41.55
CA GLU A 61 -19.92 3.52 -41.63
C GLU A 61 -20.49 4.82 -42.22
N THR A 62 -19.87 5.28 -43.30
CA THR A 62 -20.30 6.44 -44.09
C THR A 62 -20.18 6.08 -45.56
N SER A 63 -21.10 5.25 -46.05
CA SER A 63 -21.26 5.04 -47.50
C SER A 63 -22.69 4.84 -47.96
N LEU A 64 -23.70 4.86 -47.06
CA LEU A 64 -25.09 4.60 -47.45
C LEU A 64 -26.13 5.62 -46.96
N VAL A 65 -25.70 6.76 -46.39
CA VAL A 65 -26.59 7.89 -46.08
C VAL A 65 -26.20 9.19 -46.80
N GLN A 66 -25.12 9.17 -47.60
CA GLN A 66 -24.58 10.36 -48.27
C GLN A 66 -24.98 10.55 -49.74
N HIS A 67 -25.64 9.59 -50.39
CA HIS A 67 -26.15 9.79 -51.76
C HIS A 67 -27.57 10.37 -51.84
N GLY A 68 -28.30 10.47 -50.73
CA GLY A 68 -29.65 11.05 -50.71
C GLY A 68 -29.73 12.53 -50.34
N LEU A 69 -28.65 13.12 -49.80
CA LEU A 69 -28.64 14.51 -49.32
C LEU A 69 -27.89 15.47 -50.27
N THR A 70 -27.06 14.97 -51.17
CA THR A 70 -26.31 15.78 -52.15
C THR A 70 -27.17 16.24 -53.34
N ASP A 71 -28.19 15.47 -53.72
CA ASP A 71 -29.08 15.83 -54.83
C ASP A 71 -30.10 16.91 -54.44
N GLN A 72 -30.50 16.97 -53.16
CA GLN A 72 -31.39 18.03 -52.66
C GLN A 72 -30.65 19.37 -52.50
N ILE A 73 -29.35 19.35 -52.21
CA ILE A 73 -28.54 20.57 -52.08
C ILE A 73 -28.21 21.14 -53.48
N HIS A 74 -27.89 20.30 -54.47
CA HIS A 74 -27.59 20.75 -55.83
C HIS A 74 -28.83 21.29 -56.58
N GLN A 75 -30.04 20.79 -56.29
CA GLN A 75 -31.31 21.33 -56.82
C GLN A 75 -31.67 22.69 -56.19
N LEU A 76 -31.39 22.89 -54.91
CA LEU A 76 -31.58 24.18 -54.21
C LEU A 76 -30.59 25.26 -54.66
N GLU A 77 -29.38 24.86 -55.04
CA GLU A 77 -28.32 25.78 -55.50
C GLU A 77 -28.55 26.24 -56.96
N LEU A 78 -29.09 25.35 -57.82
CA LEU A 78 -29.55 25.71 -59.17
C LEU A 78 -30.82 26.59 -59.17
N ALA A 79 -31.72 26.41 -58.19
CA ALA A 79 -32.89 27.28 -58.01
C ALA A 79 -32.50 28.69 -57.54
N LYS A 80 -31.50 28.81 -56.65
CA LYS A 80 -30.93 30.10 -56.23
C LYS A 80 -30.19 30.83 -57.36
N ALA A 81 -29.51 30.09 -58.24
CA ALA A 81 -28.83 30.68 -59.42
C ALA A 81 -29.80 31.14 -60.53
N ARG A 82 -31.05 30.64 -60.57
CA ARG A 82 -32.10 31.13 -61.48
C ARG A 82 -32.80 32.38 -60.96
N MET A 83 -32.86 32.60 -59.65
CA MET A 83 -33.43 33.82 -59.06
C MET A 83 -32.45 35.02 -59.07
N SER A 84 -31.16 34.82 -59.34
CA SER A 84 -30.17 35.91 -59.41
C SER A 84 -29.93 36.46 -60.83
N ARG A 85 -30.57 35.90 -61.87
CA ARG A 85 -30.45 36.38 -63.26
C ARG A 85 -31.62 37.25 -63.76
N THR A 86 -32.63 37.52 -62.92
CA THR A 86 -33.78 38.39 -63.26
C THR A 86 -33.90 39.65 -62.39
N ALA A 87 -32.85 40.04 -61.67
CA ALA A 87 -32.79 41.30 -60.93
C ALA A 87 -31.59 42.14 -61.37
N ALA A 88 -31.51 42.40 -62.68
CA ALA A 88 -30.73 43.48 -63.25
C ALA A 88 -31.64 44.23 -64.22
N ILE A 89 -32.46 45.13 -63.67
CA ILE A 89 -33.03 46.34 -64.28
C ILE A 89 -33.74 47.07 -63.12
N LEU A 90 -33.41 48.35 -62.94
CA LEU A 90 -33.81 49.32 -61.88
C LEU A 90 -33.06 49.25 -60.52
N ALA A 91 -32.07 50.14 -60.37
CA ALA A 91 -31.78 50.82 -59.10
C ALA A 91 -32.80 51.98 -58.89
N PRO A 92 -32.85 52.73 -57.76
CA PRO A 92 -32.01 52.71 -56.55
C PRO A 92 -32.78 52.92 -55.21
N ALA A 93 -32.01 53.08 -54.12
CA ALA A 93 -32.26 53.98 -52.97
C ALA A 93 -32.61 53.35 -51.60
N LEU A 94 -31.71 53.65 -50.65
CA LEU A 94 -31.95 53.92 -49.22
C LEU A 94 -32.36 52.74 -48.32
N CYS A 95 -31.38 52.16 -47.60
CA CYS A 95 -31.29 52.27 -46.13
C CYS A 95 -30.19 51.32 -45.60
N SER A 96 -29.03 51.90 -45.32
CA SER A 96 -27.92 51.26 -44.61
C SER A 96 -28.05 51.51 -43.10
N ILE A 97 -28.31 50.47 -42.31
CA ILE A 97 -27.92 50.43 -40.90
C ILE A 97 -27.05 49.19 -40.69
N LEU A 98 -25.74 49.44 -40.67
CA LEU A 98 -24.66 48.51 -40.40
C LEU A 98 -24.76 47.97 -38.97
N ARG A 99 -24.89 46.64 -38.78
CA ARG A 99 -24.34 45.98 -37.59
C ARG A 99 -22.93 45.52 -37.93
N SER A 100 -21.96 46.36 -37.62
CA SER A 100 -20.53 46.16 -37.74
C SER A 100 -19.95 45.34 -36.58
N VAL A 101 -20.41 44.11 -36.38
CA VAL A 101 -19.72 43.22 -35.41
C VAL A 101 -18.51 42.62 -36.12
N PRO A 102 -17.26 42.98 -35.73
CA PRO A 102 -16.07 42.44 -36.37
C PRO A 102 -15.98 40.93 -36.13
N THR A 103 -15.66 40.17 -37.18
CA THR A 103 -15.37 38.74 -37.07
C THR A 103 -14.08 38.53 -36.27
N LYS A 104 -13.96 37.40 -35.57
CA LYS A 104 -12.85 37.09 -34.65
C LYS A 104 -11.45 37.22 -35.27
N GLU A 105 -11.36 37.11 -36.59
CA GLU A 105 -10.14 37.24 -37.39
C GLU A 105 -9.74 38.70 -37.65
N GLN A 106 -10.69 39.64 -37.57
CA GLN A 106 -10.45 41.08 -37.76
C GLN A 106 -9.99 41.79 -36.47
N ILE A 107 -10.06 41.10 -35.32
CA ILE A 107 -9.63 41.64 -34.01
C ILE A 107 -8.14 41.35 -33.82
N LEU A 108 -7.29 42.36 -34.00
CA LEU A 108 -5.86 42.26 -33.73
C LEU A 108 -5.61 41.97 -32.24
N VAL A 109 -5.10 40.76 -31.98
CA VAL A 109 -4.77 40.32 -30.62
C VAL A 109 -3.49 41.04 -30.17
N PRO A 110 -3.47 41.67 -28.97
CA PRO A 110 -2.29 42.38 -28.49
C PRO A 110 -1.08 41.44 -28.32
N GLU A 111 0.10 41.93 -28.68
CA GLU A 111 1.36 41.16 -28.70
C GLU A 111 1.71 40.53 -27.34
N THR A 112 1.33 41.20 -26.25
CA THR A 112 1.54 40.74 -24.88
C THR A 112 0.82 39.41 -24.61
N LEU A 113 -0.37 39.22 -25.18
CA LEU A 113 -1.11 37.95 -25.09
C LEU A 113 -0.44 36.85 -25.92
N LEU A 114 0.11 37.17 -27.09
CA LEU A 114 0.85 36.21 -27.92
C LEU A 114 2.14 35.75 -27.21
N LYS A 115 2.88 36.67 -26.60
CA LYS A 115 4.07 36.34 -25.79
C LYS A 115 3.70 35.48 -24.57
N LYS A 116 2.59 35.78 -23.88
CA LYS A 116 2.07 34.98 -22.77
C LYS A 116 1.66 33.56 -23.22
N ARG A 117 0.98 33.41 -24.35
CA ARG A 117 0.61 32.10 -24.92
C ARG A 117 1.85 31.25 -25.22
N LYS A 118 2.85 31.82 -25.91
CA LYS A 118 4.12 31.14 -26.20
C LYS A 118 4.86 30.71 -24.93
N SER A 119 4.92 31.57 -23.91
CA SER A 119 5.52 31.24 -22.61
C SER A 119 4.78 30.10 -21.89
N GLN A 120 3.44 30.14 -21.89
CA GLN A 120 2.62 29.08 -21.29
C GLN A 120 2.72 27.76 -22.05
N GLU A 121 2.77 27.78 -23.38
CA GLU A 121 2.97 26.60 -24.21
C GLU A 121 4.32 25.93 -23.95
N LYS A 122 5.40 26.73 -23.86
CA LYS A 122 6.73 26.24 -23.48
C LYS A 122 6.72 25.62 -22.08
N ALA A 123 6.18 26.32 -21.09
CA ALA A 123 6.07 25.81 -19.72
C ALA A 123 5.20 24.54 -19.63
N ARG A 124 4.16 24.41 -20.47
CA ARG A 124 3.34 23.19 -20.57
C ARG A 124 4.12 22.05 -21.21
N ALA A 125 4.86 22.30 -22.29
CA ALA A 125 5.68 21.30 -22.96
C ALA A 125 6.76 20.75 -22.01
N GLU A 126 7.47 21.64 -21.28
CA GLU A 126 8.47 21.27 -20.27
C GLU A 126 7.86 20.47 -19.12
N ARG A 127 6.69 20.89 -18.60
CA ARG A 127 5.97 20.14 -17.55
C ARG A 127 5.52 18.76 -18.05
N ASN A 128 5.05 18.65 -19.29
CA ASN A 128 4.64 17.38 -19.87
C ASN A 128 5.82 16.43 -20.03
N ALA A 129 6.94 16.91 -20.59
CA ALA A 129 8.17 16.14 -20.71
C ALA A 129 8.68 15.65 -19.34
N ALA A 130 8.69 16.53 -18.32
CA ALA A 130 9.08 16.16 -16.96
C ALA A 130 8.11 15.15 -16.33
N ASN A 131 6.81 15.26 -16.60
CA ASN A 131 5.81 14.30 -16.12
C ASN A 131 5.98 12.93 -16.78
N ASP A 132 6.30 12.89 -18.07
CA ASP A 132 6.51 11.63 -18.79
C ASP A 132 7.78 10.92 -18.32
N GLN A 133 8.87 11.66 -18.08
CA GLN A 133 10.07 11.14 -17.43
C GLN A 133 9.79 10.64 -16.00
N LYS A 134 8.97 11.35 -15.20
CA LYS A 134 8.57 10.88 -13.87
C LYS A 134 7.77 9.59 -13.94
N LYS A 135 6.88 9.45 -14.93
CA LYS A 135 6.09 8.23 -15.13
C LYS A 135 6.97 7.04 -15.46
N THR A 136 7.96 7.19 -16.35
CA THR A 136 8.90 6.10 -16.68
C THR A 136 9.70 5.69 -15.46
N ASN A 137 10.28 6.66 -14.75
CA ASN A 137 11.08 6.39 -13.54
C ASN A 137 10.23 5.73 -12.44
N ASN A 138 8.97 6.14 -12.27
CA ASN A 138 8.08 5.53 -11.27
C ASN A 138 7.70 4.09 -11.64
N LYS A 139 7.57 3.76 -12.93
CA LYS A 139 7.33 2.38 -13.38
C LYS A 139 8.52 1.49 -13.04
N GLU A 140 9.73 1.93 -13.39
CA GLU A 140 10.97 1.21 -13.09
C GLU A 140 11.15 1.02 -11.57
N LYS A 141 10.94 2.08 -10.78
CA LYS A 141 11.00 1.99 -9.31
C LYS A 141 9.98 0.98 -8.76
N ARG A 142 8.77 0.96 -9.30
CA ARG A 142 7.71 0.03 -8.85
C ARG A 142 8.10 -1.42 -9.11
N GLU A 143 8.72 -1.71 -10.26
CA GLU A 143 9.23 -3.05 -10.56
C GLU A 143 10.34 -3.47 -9.60
N VAL A 144 11.27 -2.55 -9.28
CA VAL A 144 12.34 -2.80 -8.31
C VAL A 144 11.77 -3.08 -6.91
N ILE A 145 10.82 -2.26 -6.45
CA ILE A 145 10.15 -2.43 -5.15
C ILE A 145 9.44 -3.79 -5.08
N PHE A 146 8.74 -4.18 -6.14
CA PHE A 146 8.02 -5.45 -6.20
C PHE A 146 8.99 -6.64 -6.11
N LYS A 147 10.06 -6.64 -6.90
CA LYS A 147 11.09 -7.69 -6.88
C LYS A 147 11.79 -7.78 -5.52
N ARG A 148 12.04 -6.65 -4.85
CA ARG A 148 12.61 -6.64 -3.48
C ARG A 148 11.64 -7.22 -2.45
N ALA A 149 10.38 -6.82 -2.50
CA ALA A 149 9.36 -7.35 -1.59
C ALA A 149 9.19 -8.87 -1.73
N GLU A 150 9.24 -9.39 -2.96
CA GLU A 150 9.23 -10.83 -3.22
C GLU A 150 10.41 -11.53 -2.56
N LYS A 151 11.63 -11.01 -2.76
CA LYS A 151 12.86 -11.54 -2.14
C LYS A 151 12.76 -11.60 -0.62
N TYR A 152 12.30 -10.53 0.04
CA TYR A 152 12.16 -10.54 1.50
C TYR A 152 11.15 -11.58 1.98
N VAL A 153 10.04 -11.77 1.25
CA VAL A 153 9.05 -12.81 1.60
C VAL A 153 9.65 -14.21 1.46
N GLN A 154 10.42 -14.46 0.41
CA GLN A 154 11.15 -15.73 0.22
C GLN A 154 12.14 -15.94 1.37
N GLU A 155 12.95 -14.94 1.69
CA GLU A 155 13.93 -14.96 2.78
C GLU A 155 13.27 -15.29 4.13
N TYR A 156 12.17 -14.63 4.49
CA TYR A 156 11.48 -14.91 5.76
C TYR A 156 10.97 -16.35 5.82
N ARG A 157 10.40 -16.87 4.72
CA ARG A 157 9.91 -18.25 4.64
C ARG A 157 11.06 -19.26 4.72
N GLU A 158 12.20 -18.94 4.12
CA GLU A 158 13.40 -19.76 4.20
C GLU A 158 13.97 -19.79 5.62
N GLN A 159 14.08 -18.64 6.28
CA GLN A 159 14.52 -18.55 7.68
C GLN A 159 13.60 -19.33 8.64
N GLU A 160 12.28 -19.28 8.44
CA GLU A 160 11.34 -20.09 9.23
C GLU A 160 11.50 -21.59 8.98
N ARG A 161 11.63 -22.01 7.71
CA ARG A 161 11.85 -23.42 7.34
C ARG A 161 13.18 -23.95 7.85
N GLU A 162 14.24 -23.16 7.75
CA GLU A 162 15.59 -23.47 8.25
C GLU A 162 15.56 -23.73 9.76
N LYS A 163 14.92 -22.86 10.55
CA LYS A 163 14.78 -23.07 12.01
C LYS A 163 14.10 -24.40 12.34
N VAL A 164 13.04 -24.75 11.59
CA VAL A 164 12.34 -26.03 11.77
C VAL A 164 13.19 -27.21 11.33
N ARG A 165 13.94 -27.08 10.22
CA ARG A 165 14.86 -28.10 9.71
C ARG A 165 15.96 -28.41 10.72
N LEU A 166 16.63 -27.37 11.24
CA LEU A 166 17.69 -27.51 12.25
C LEU A 166 17.18 -28.19 13.52
N ALA A 167 15.99 -27.83 13.99
CA ALA A 167 15.37 -28.48 15.15
C ALA A 167 15.08 -29.98 14.91
N ARG A 168 14.76 -30.38 13.68
CA ARG A 168 14.54 -31.80 13.32
C ARG A 168 15.85 -32.56 13.23
N VAL A 169 16.87 -32.00 12.56
CA VAL A 169 18.21 -32.61 12.46
C VAL A 169 18.82 -32.81 13.84
N ALA A 170 18.71 -31.80 14.71
CA ALA A 170 19.19 -31.91 16.08
C ALA A 170 18.51 -33.07 16.82
N ARG A 171 17.17 -33.18 16.73
CA ARG A 171 16.41 -34.29 17.30
C ARG A 171 16.78 -35.66 16.70
N GLU A 172 17.13 -35.74 15.43
CA GLU A 172 17.58 -36.98 14.77
C GLU A 172 18.98 -37.40 15.23
N SER A 173 19.86 -36.43 15.45
CA SER A 173 21.24 -36.65 15.96
C SER A 173 21.34 -36.72 17.49
N ASP A 174 20.21 -36.78 18.21
CA ASP A 174 20.12 -36.69 19.69
C ASP A 174 20.87 -35.48 20.30
N SER A 175 21.05 -34.41 19.52
CA SER A 175 21.66 -33.15 19.96
C SER A 175 20.60 -32.06 20.18
N ALA A 176 20.91 -31.07 21.03
CA ALA A 176 20.00 -29.96 21.31
C ALA A 176 20.30 -28.75 20.41
N TYR A 177 19.32 -28.32 19.62
CA TYR A 177 19.41 -27.06 18.87
C TYR A 177 19.01 -25.88 19.76
N VAL A 178 19.96 -24.97 20.00
CA VAL A 178 19.72 -23.72 20.73
C VAL A 178 19.50 -22.60 19.71
N PRO A 179 18.30 -21.98 19.66
CA PRO A 179 18.05 -20.88 18.74
C PRO A 179 18.85 -19.64 19.16
N ALA A 180 19.22 -18.81 18.16
CA ALA A 180 19.85 -17.53 18.42
C ALA A 180 18.94 -16.61 19.24
N GLU A 181 19.53 -15.83 20.15
CA GLU A 181 18.82 -14.80 20.90
C GLU A 181 18.24 -13.71 19.98
N ALA A 182 17.12 -13.12 20.38
CA ALA A 182 16.46 -12.10 19.58
C ALA A 182 17.19 -10.74 19.67
N ASN A 183 17.47 -10.16 18.51
CA ASN A 183 18.20 -8.89 18.38
C ASN A 183 17.32 -7.63 18.50
N LEU A 184 15.99 -7.79 18.51
CA LEU A 184 15.01 -6.71 18.47
C LEU A 184 14.05 -6.82 19.65
N ILE A 185 13.84 -5.72 20.37
CA ILE A 185 12.82 -5.61 21.42
C ILE A 185 11.82 -4.51 21.06
N PHE A 186 10.54 -4.78 21.31
CA PHE A 186 9.51 -3.76 21.34
C PHE A 186 9.18 -3.40 22.78
N LEU A 187 9.36 -2.13 23.13
CA LEU A 187 9.05 -1.60 24.46
C LEU A 187 7.73 -0.85 24.44
N ILE A 188 6.89 -1.09 25.45
CA ILE A 188 5.63 -0.39 25.68
C ILE A 188 5.65 0.20 27.10
N ARG A 189 5.30 1.48 27.24
CA ARG A 189 5.14 2.10 28.55
C ARG A 189 3.75 1.82 29.13
N ILE A 190 3.69 1.12 30.26
CA ILE A 190 2.41 0.79 30.93
C ILE A 190 2.10 1.77 32.07
N LYS A 191 3.11 2.18 32.85
CA LYS A 191 2.91 3.04 34.03
C LYS A 191 3.00 4.53 33.69
N GLY A 192 2.18 5.34 34.36
CA GLY A 192 2.08 6.79 34.19
C GLY A 192 3.33 7.58 34.61
N ILE A 193 3.24 8.90 34.68
CA ILE A 193 4.35 9.82 35.03
C ILE A 193 4.54 10.07 36.53
N ASN A 194 3.55 9.72 37.34
CA ASN A 194 3.53 10.06 38.77
C ASN A 194 4.46 9.13 39.57
N LYS A 195 5.14 9.71 40.57
CA LYS A 195 6.00 9.00 41.53
C LYS A 195 7.11 8.16 40.85
N ILE A 196 7.87 8.78 39.94
CA ILE A 196 9.04 8.17 39.30
C ILE A 196 10.31 8.85 39.80
N ALA A 197 11.29 8.04 40.22
CA ALA A 197 12.63 8.51 40.53
C ALA A 197 13.30 9.20 39.31
N PRO A 198 14.19 10.18 39.51
CA PRO A 198 14.77 10.96 38.41
C PRO A 198 15.56 10.09 37.41
N LYS A 199 16.28 9.06 37.87
CA LYS A 199 17.07 8.17 37.01
C LYS A 199 16.23 7.36 36.02
N PRO A 200 15.20 6.57 36.43
CA PRO A 200 14.27 5.91 35.50
C PRO A 200 13.53 6.91 34.60
N ARG A 201 13.13 8.07 35.12
CA ARG A 201 12.47 9.13 34.33
C ARG A 201 13.33 9.59 33.16
N LYS A 202 14.64 9.77 33.38
CA LYS A 202 15.57 10.17 32.32
C LYS A 202 15.74 9.06 31.28
N ILE A 203 15.83 7.80 31.70
CA ILE A 203 15.93 6.65 30.78
C ILE A 203 14.69 6.56 29.87
N LEU A 204 13.49 6.69 30.43
CA LEU A 204 12.25 6.71 29.64
C LEU A 204 12.22 7.85 28.61
N GLN A 205 12.78 9.01 28.95
CA GLN A 205 12.93 10.13 27.99
C GLN A 205 13.91 9.80 26.86
N LEU A 206 15.06 9.18 27.18
CA LEU A 206 16.05 8.77 26.18
C LEU A 206 15.46 7.77 25.17
N LEU A 207 14.66 6.82 25.66
CA LEU A 207 13.97 5.83 24.82
C LEU A 207 12.73 6.38 24.12
N ARG A 208 12.38 7.66 24.32
CA ARG A 208 11.22 8.36 23.74
C ARG A 208 9.85 7.87 24.25
N LEU A 209 9.82 7.22 25.42
CA LEU A 209 8.61 6.71 26.08
C LEU A 209 8.01 7.76 27.04
N LEU A 210 7.52 8.86 26.49
CA LEU A 210 7.04 10.01 27.28
C LEU A 210 5.61 9.85 27.83
N GLN A 211 4.74 9.17 27.08
CA GLN A 211 3.33 8.99 27.41
C GLN A 211 3.04 7.51 27.69
N ILE A 212 1.94 7.23 28.39
CA ILE A 212 1.44 5.86 28.54
C ILE A 212 1.05 5.27 27.18
N ASN A 213 1.18 3.97 27.03
CA ASN A 213 0.93 3.21 25.80
C ASN A 213 1.75 3.69 24.59
N ASN A 214 2.86 4.40 24.82
CA ASN A 214 3.83 4.63 23.76
C ASN A 214 4.65 3.35 23.53
N GLY A 215 4.89 3.04 22.26
CA GLY A 215 5.68 1.91 21.79
C GLY A 215 6.91 2.34 20.99
N VAL A 216 8.06 1.70 21.20
CA VAL A 216 9.31 1.97 20.45
C VAL A 216 10.06 0.66 20.16
N PHE A 217 10.62 0.54 18.96
CA PHE A 217 11.57 -0.51 18.60
C PHE A 217 12.99 -0.17 19.07
N ILE A 218 13.65 -1.10 19.73
CA ILE A 218 15.01 -0.94 20.26
C ILE A 218 15.85 -2.16 19.85
N ARG A 219 17.06 -1.88 19.35
CA ARG A 219 18.08 -2.90 19.10
C ARG A 219 18.65 -3.40 20.42
N VAL A 220 18.80 -4.71 20.55
CA VAL A 220 19.41 -5.34 21.73
C VAL A 220 20.91 -5.13 21.70
N THR A 221 21.40 -4.48 22.74
CA THR A 221 22.82 -4.33 23.09
C THR A 221 22.95 -4.53 24.60
N LYS A 222 24.13 -4.90 25.08
CA LYS A 222 24.36 -5.05 26.53
C LYS A 222 23.96 -3.79 27.30
N ALA A 223 24.33 -2.61 26.80
CA ALA A 223 23.99 -1.32 27.40
C ALA A 223 22.46 -1.07 27.45
N THR A 224 21.74 -1.35 26.37
CA THR A 224 20.27 -1.18 26.35
C THR A 224 19.59 -2.16 27.30
N THR A 225 20.08 -3.39 27.43
CA THR A 225 19.50 -4.37 28.35
C THR A 225 19.66 -3.92 29.79
N GLU A 226 20.84 -3.41 30.18
CA GLU A 226 21.04 -2.83 31.52
C GLU A 226 20.16 -1.59 31.77
N MET A 227 19.98 -0.73 30.76
CA MET A 227 19.03 0.39 30.87
C MET A 227 17.60 -0.07 31.07
N ILE A 228 17.17 -1.13 30.36
CA ILE A 228 15.81 -1.69 30.44
C ILE A 228 15.55 -2.30 31.81
N LYS A 229 16.52 -3.02 32.39
CA LYS A 229 16.41 -3.57 33.77
C LYS A 229 16.09 -2.48 34.79
N VAL A 230 16.65 -1.29 34.67
CA VAL A 230 16.36 -0.16 35.58
C VAL A 230 14.93 0.36 35.43
N ILE A 231 14.35 0.33 34.23
CA ILE A 231 12.99 0.85 33.95
C ILE A 231 11.91 -0.23 33.91
N GLU A 232 12.28 -1.49 34.16
CA GLU A 232 11.41 -2.67 34.15
C GLU A 232 10.06 -2.47 34.87
N PRO A 233 9.96 -1.82 36.05
CA PRO A 233 8.67 -1.66 36.73
C PRO A 233 7.75 -0.56 36.13
N TRP A 234 8.12 0.03 34.98
CA TRP A 234 7.27 0.98 34.25
C TRP A 234 6.90 0.52 32.82
N VAL A 235 7.61 -0.48 32.29
CA VAL A 235 7.49 -0.92 30.90
C VAL A 235 7.17 -2.40 30.80
N ALA A 236 6.50 -2.77 29.70
CA ALA A 236 6.47 -4.14 29.22
C ALA A 236 7.31 -4.22 27.96
N TYR A 237 8.04 -5.32 27.79
CA TYR A 237 8.85 -5.51 26.61
C TYR A 237 8.91 -6.97 26.21
N GLY A 238 9.32 -7.22 24.97
CA GLY A 238 9.50 -8.56 24.44
C GLY A 238 9.88 -8.53 22.96
N TYR A 239 9.86 -9.70 22.34
CA TYR A 239 10.33 -9.91 20.98
C TYR A 239 9.16 -9.84 19.99
N PRO A 240 9.10 -8.82 19.12
CA PRO A 240 8.01 -8.68 18.17
C PRO A 240 8.19 -9.65 16.99
N ASN A 241 7.11 -10.26 16.54
CA ASN A 241 7.06 -11.03 15.30
C ASN A 241 6.92 -10.09 14.09
N LEU A 242 7.36 -10.52 12.91
CA LEU A 242 7.20 -9.84 11.62
C LEU A 242 5.77 -9.35 11.39
N LYS A 243 4.75 -10.16 11.73
CA LYS A 243 3.34 -9.76 11.64
C LYS A 243 3.04 -8.54 12.50
N SER A 244 3.48 -8.54 13.76
CA SER A 244 3.25 -7.43 14.70
C SER A 244 3.95 -6.14 14.24
N ILE A 245 5.17 -6.26 13.71
CA ILE A 245 5.92 -5.12 13.15
C ILE A 245 5.19 -4.52 11.95
N LYS A 246 4.77 -5.37 11.00
CA LYS A 246 4.00 -4.96 9.83
C LYS A 246 2.74 -4.21 10.23
N GLU A 247 1.92 -4.81 11.10
CA GLU A 247 0.66 -4.19 11.51
C GLU A 247 0.88 -2.87 12.25
N LEU A 248 1.93 -2.74 13.08
CA LEU A 248 2.27 -1.49 13.75
C LEU A 248 2.66 -0.39 12.76
N ILE A 249 3.55 -0.70 11.81
CA ILE A 249 4.02 0.27 10.83
C ILE A 249 2.89 0.67 9.87
N TYR A 250 2.10 -0.29 9.37
CA TYR A 250 1.01 0.04 8.44
C TYR A 250 -0.14 0.81 9.11
N LYS A 251 -0.55 0.45 10.34
CA LYS A 251 -1.71 1.10 10.98
C LYS A 251 -1.34 2.35 11.77
N ARG A 252 -0.19 2.34 12.43
CA ARG A 252 0.20 3.35 13.43
C ARG A 252 1.56 3.98 13.11
N GLY A 253 2.11 3.73 11.93
CA GLY A 253 3.38 4.30 11.48
C GLY A 253 3.27 5.78 11.15
N TYR A 254 4.08 6.58 11.84
CA TYR A 254 4.31 7.98 11.52
C TYR A 254 5.81 8.21 11.35
N GLY A 255 6.18 8.96 10.32
CA GLY A 255 7.53 9.44 10.09
C GLY A 255 7.78 10.78 10.78
N LYS A 256 9.01 10.97 11.26
CA LYS A 256 9.54 12.23 11.74
C LYS A 256 10.21 12.96 10.58
N VAL A 257 9.48 13.85 9.93
CA VAL A 257 9.96 14.66 8.79
C VAL A 257 10.03 16.11 9.24
N ASN A 258 11.20 16.74 9.14
CA ASN A 258 11.40 18.14 9.59
C ASN A 258 10.87 18.41 11.01
N LYS A 259 11.05 17.42 11.92
CA LYS A 259 10.53 17.40 13.31
C LYS A 259 8.99 17.38 13.43
N GLN A 260 8.25 17.30 12.34
CA GLN A 260 6.81 17.10 12.32
C GLN A 260 6.46 15.62 12.27
N ARG A 261 5.27 15.29 12.78
CA ARG A 261 4.73 13.93 12.78
C ARG A 261 3.81 13.77 11.56
N ILE A 262 4.29 13.06 10.54
CA ILE A 262 3.57 12.84 9.28
C ILE A 262 3.19 11.37 9.17
N ALA A 263 1.96 11.09 8.72
CA ALA A 263 1.51 9.71 8.50
C ALA A 263 2.24 9.10 7.29
N LEU A 264 2.57 7.80 7.36
CA LEU A 264 3.21 7.10 6.25
C LEU A 264 2.15 6.64 5.23
N THR A 265 1.70 7.55 4.38
CA THR A 265 0.74 7.26 3.30
C THR A 265 1.42 6.80 2.03
N ASP A 266 2.52 7.47 1.66
CA ASP A 266 3.20 7.29 0.38
C ASP A 266 4.67 6.93 0.58
N ASN A 267 5.19 6.09 -0.31
CA ASN A 267 6.60 5.68 -0.29
C ASN A 267 7.57 6.85 -0.52
N SER A 268 7.13 7.92 -1.18
CA SER A 268 7.95 9.13 -1.39
C SER A 268 8.45 9.74 -0.08
N ILE A 269 7.63 9.70 0.99
CA ILE A 269 8.01 10.22 2.31
C ILE A 269 9.19 9.44 2.89
N ILE A 270 9.23 8.12 2.65
CA ILE A 270 10.31 7.24 3.10
C ILE A 270 11.55 7.47 2.23
N GLU A 271 11.39 7.47 0.91
CA GLU A 271 12.48 7.66 -0.06
C GLU A 271 13.22 9.00 0.15
N GLU A 272 12.51 10.11 0.36
CA GLU A 272 13.12 11.42 0.59
C GLU A 272 14.00 11.47 1.84
N ASN A 273 13.62 10.76 2.90
CA ASN A 273 14.32 10.80 4.20
C ASN A 273 15.37 9.69 4.36
N LEU A 274 15.08 8.49 3.84
CA LEU A 274 15.88 7.28 4.04
C LEU A 274 16.49 6.71 2.75
N GLY A 275 16.21 7.31 1.58
CA GLY A 275 16.74 6.84 0.30
C GLY A 275 18.27 6.81 0.23
N LYS A 276 18.95 7.66 1.01
CA LYS A 276 20.42 7.65 1.18
C LYS A 276 20.96 6.33 1.74
N TYR A 277 20.13 5.61 2.51
CA TYR A 277 20.48 4.34 3.16
C TYR A 277 19.96 3.13 2.37
N GLY A 278 19.40 3.35 1.17
CA GLY A 278 18.84 2.29 0.33
C GLY A 278 17.43 1.84 0.69
N ILE A 279 16.77 2.51 1.66
CA ILE A 279 15.40 2.23 2.10
C ILE A 279 14.45 3.11 1.28
N ILE A 280 13.71 2.48 0.36
CA ILE A 280 12.87 3.20 -0.62
C ILE A 280 11.39 3.05 -0.26
N CYS A 281 10.96 1.87 0.18
CA CYS A 281 9.56 1.56 0.47
C CYS A 281 9.31 1.17 1.93
N MET A 282 8.03 0.99 2.26
CA MET A 282 7.59 0.48 3.56
C MET A 282 8.12 -0.93 3.84
N GLU A 283 8.20 -1.79 2.83
CA GLU A 283 8.69 -3.17 2.97
C GLU A 283 10.18 -3.20 3.30
N ASP A 284 10.99 -2.34 2.67
CA ASP A 284 12.41 -2.14 3.00
C ASP A 284 12.54 -1.67 4.46
N LEU A 285 11.69 -0.73 4.90
CA LEU A 285 11.69 -0.23 6.27
C LEU A 285 11.34 -1.32 7.28
N ILE A 286 10.33 -2.14 7.00
CA ILE A 286 9.95 -3.29 7.84
C ILE A 286 11.09 -4.30 7.91
N HIS A 287 11.73 -4.59 6.78
CA HIS A 287 12.84 -5.54 6.70
C HIS A 287 14.01 -5.06 7.56
N GLU A 288 14.45 -3.82 7.38
CA GLU A 288 15.55 -3.22 8.15
C GLU A 288 15.29 -3.26 9.67
N ILE A 289 14.04 -3.01 10.09
CA ILE A 289 13.64 -3.08 11.50
C ILE A 289 13.65 -4.53 12.01
N TYR A 290 13.11 -5.48 11.26
CA TYR A 290 12.99 -6.88 11.67
C TYR A 290 14.34 -7.60 11.76
N THR A 291 15.19 -7.44 10.73
CA THR A 291 16.52 -8.07 10.69
C THR A 291 17.55 -7.33 11.53
N VAL A 292 17.25 -6.10 11.94
CA VAL A 292 18.18 -5.20 12.65
C VAL A 292 19.42 -4.93 11.80
N GLY A 293 19.19 -4.41 10.59
CA GLY A 293 20.23 -4.10 9.63
C GLY A 293 21.20 -2.99 10.05
N PRO A 294 22.18 -2.66 9.21
CA PRO A 294 23.22 -1.67 9.52
C PRO A 294 22.67 -0.26 9.76
N ASN A 295 21.56 0.09 9.10
CA ASN A 295 20.91 1.40 9.15
C ASN A 295 19.68 1.42 10.08
N PHE A 296 19.57 0.44 10.98
CA PHE A 296 18.49 0.33 11.96
C PHE A 296 18.31 1.60 12.79
N LYS A 297 19.41 2.25 13.20
CA LYS A 297 19.37 3.46 14.04
C LYS A 297 18.64 4.60 13.34
N GLN A 298 18.84 4.75 12.04
CA GLN A 298 18.26 5.78 11.20
C GLN A 298 16.78 5.47 10.96
N ALA A 299 16.44 4.23 10.61
CA ALA A 299 15.07 3.75 10.45
C ALA A 299 14.24 3.91 11.73
N ALA A 300 14.77 3.49 12.88
CA ALA A 300 14.09 3.59 14.17
C ALA A 300 13.92 5.04 14.65
N ASN A 301 14.86 5.93 14.34
CA ASN A 301 14.75 7.36 14.68
C ASN A 301 13.77 8.11 13.75
N PHE A 302 13.68 7.71 12.48
CA PHE A 302 12.68 8.20 11.53
C PHE A 302 11.27 7.85 12.01
N LEU A 303 11.04 6.65 12.51
CA LEU A 303 9.76 6.29 13.11
C LEU A 303 9.50 7.12 14.38
N TRP A 304 8.35 7.79 14.39
CA TRP A 304 7.81 8.41 15.58
C TRP A 304 7.37 7.32 16.58
N PRO A 305 7.53 7.51 17.90
CA PRO A 305 7.00 6.56 18.89
C PRO A 305 5.54 6.22 18.62
N PHE A 306 5.23 4.93 18.54
CA PHE A 306 3.89 4.44 18.26
C PHE A 306 2.95 4.84 19.38
N LYS A 307 1.82 5.47 19.05
CA LYS A 307 0.76 5.76 20.02
C LYS A 307 -0.25 4.61 19.98
N LEU A 308 -0.17 3.71 20.95
CA LEU A 308 -1.06 2.56 21.05
C LEU A 308 -2.32 2.90 21.85
N SER A 309 -3.42 2.19 21.59
CA SER A 309 -4.62 2.29 22.42
C SER A 309 -4.50 1.42 23.67
N ASN A 310 -5.44 1.57 24.61
CA ASN A 310 -5.56 0.60 25.70
C ASN A 310 -5.86 -0.79 25.11
N PRO A 311 -5.39 -1.88 25.74
CA PRO A 311 -5.63 -3.23 25.25
C PRO A 311 -7.12 -3.56 25.29
N THR A 312 -7.64 -4.12 24.19
CA THR A 312 -9.00 -4.69 24.14
C THR A 312 -9.11 -5.85 25.13
N GLY A 313 -10.09 -5.79 26.04
CA GLY A 313 -10.21 -6.72 27.17
C GLY A 313 -9.48 -6.27 28.44
N GLY A 314 -8.79 -5.13 28.40
CA GLY A 314 -8.11 -4.55 29.55
C GLY A 314 -6.75 -5.20 29.85
N PHE A 315 -6.05 -4.60 30.82
CA PHE A 315 -4.85 -5.21 31.39
C PHE A 315 -5.23 -6.33 32.36
N ARG A 316 -4.25 -7.18 32.70
CA ARG A 316 -4.46 -8.20 33.74
C ARG A 316 -4.84 -7.54 35.07
N PRO A 317 -5.61 -8.22 35.94
CA PRO A 317 -6.08 -7.65 37.22
C PRO A 317 -4.94 -7.05 38.07
N ARG A 318 -3.75 -7.66 38.04
CA ARG A 318 -2.54 -7.18 38.72
C ARG A 318 -1.54 -6.54 37.76
N LYS A 319 -1.98 -5.57 36.94
CA LYS A 319 -1.16 -4.96 35.87
C LYS A 319 0.23 -4.45 36.28
N PHE A 320 0.41 -4.02 37.53
CA PHE A 320 1.67 -3.45 38.04
C PHE A 320 2.62 -4.47 38.67
N LYS A 321 2.33 -5.76 38.57
CA LYS A 321 3.28 -6.82 38.93
C LYS A 321 4.11 -7.23 37.72
N HIS A 322 5.22 -7.90 37.99
CA HIS A 322 6.01 -8.52 36.94
C HIS A 322 5.20 -9.60 36.21
N PHE A 323 5.51 -9.86 34.94
CA PHE A 323 4.79 -10.81 34.10
C PHE A 323 4.75 -12.23 34.69
N ILE A 324 5.86 -12.66 35.32
CA ILE A 324 5.99 -13.97 35.98
C ILE A 324 4.99 -14.12 37.14
N GLU A 325 4.67 -13.03 37.85
CA GLU A 325 3.70 -13.02 38.96
C GLU A 325 2.24 -12.86 38.50
N GLY A 326 2.01 -12.94 37.18
CA GLY A 326 0.70 -12.74 36.57
C GLY A 326 0.33 -11.28 36.31
N GLY A 327 1.31 -10.35 36.36
CA GLY A 327 1.13 -8.96 35.93
C GLY A 327 1.43 -8.73 34.44
N ASP A 328 1.64 -7.48 34.05
CA ASP A 328 1.92 -7.10 32.65
C ASP A 328 3.30 -6.46 32.44
N LEU A 329 4.04 -6.12 33.51
CA LEU A 329 5.35 -5.46 33.43
C LEU A 329 6.50 -6.44 33.18
N GLY A 330 7.61 -5.90 32.68
CA GLY A 330 8.85 -6.64 32.45
C GLY A 330 8.87 -7.44 31.15
N ASN A 331 9.74 -8.44 31.10
CA ASN A 331 9.95 -9.26 29.91
C ASN A 331 8.79 -10.26 29.72
N ARG A 332 8.21 -10.24 28.52
CA ARG A 332 7.14 -11.17 28.10
C ARG A 332 7.56 -12.06 26.94
N GLU A 333 8.80 -11.95 26.49
CA GLU A 333 9.34 -12.67 25.32
C GLU A 333 8.38 -12.56 24.13
N GLU A 334 7.89 -13.69 23.60
CA GLU A 334 6.97 -13.74 22.47
C GLU A 334 5.53 -13.33 22.81
N LYS A 335 5.13 -13.38 24.09
CA LYS A 335 3.76 -13.04 24.53
C LYS A 335 3.46 -11.54 24.46
N ILE A 336 4.47 -10.71 24.18
CA ILE A 336 4.29 -9.30 23.83
C ILE A 336 3.43 -9.14 22.58
N ASN A 337 3.51 -10.09 21.64
CA ASN A 337 2.77 -10.03 20.38
C ASN A 337 1.26 -10.06 20.57
N ALA A 338 0.79 -10.81 21.57
CA ALA A 338 -0.63 -10.82 21.93
C ALA A 338 -1.07 -9.45 22.49
N LEU A 339 -0.25 -8.83 23.34
CA LEU A 339 -0.52 -7.50 23.88
C LEU A 339 -0.54 -6.43 22.77
N ILE A 340 0.45 -6.46 21.87
CA ILE A 340 0.50 -5.54 20.72
C ILE A 340 -0.78 -5.65 19.89
N ARG A 341 -1.24 -6.86 19.57
CA ARG A 341 -2.48 -7.07 18.80
C ARG A 341 -3.72 -6.53 19.50
N GLN A 342 -3.79 -6.62 20.83
CA GLN A 342 -4.89 -6.04 21.61
C GLN A 342 -4.86 -4.50 21.65
N MET A 343 -3.68 -3.90 21.51
CA MET A 343 -3.49 -2.45 21.57
C MET A 343 -3.44 -1.79 20.17
N ASN A 344 -3.52 -2.57 19.09
CA ASN A 344 -3.30 -2.11 17.72
C ASN A 344 -4.59 -1.83 16.95
#